data_AF-A0A2D5HK23-F1
#
_entry.id   AF-A0A2D5HK23-F1
#
_cell.length_a   1.000
_cell.length_b   1.000
_cell.length_c   1.000
_cell.angle_alpha   90.00
_cell.angle_beta   90.00
_cell.angle_gamma   90.00
#
_symmetry.space_group_name_H-M   'P 1'
#
loop_
_entity.id
_entity.type
_entity.pdbx_description
1 polymer ?
#
loop_
_entity_poly.entity_id
_entity_poly.type
_entity_poly.pdbx_seq_one_letter_code
_entity_poly.pdbx_strand_id
1 'polypeptide(L)'
;IKEKNYSDTTEDMRIFRNDVFNFKENNIDKNIVSKLFLSNCFWNLSGVRDLIFHKQEYRYCIDELIEMFKLFDFQFLGFVIQKDILDYYEYKFPNDKNKTDLKNWDKFEKTHPEIFGGMYQFWLKNDLT
;
A
#
# COMPACT_ATOMS: atom_id res chain seq x y z
N ILE A 1 6.94 11.23 -11.41
CA ILE A 1 6.32 10.59 -12.60
C ILE A 1 5.75 11.65 -13.53
N LYS A 2 4.60 12.27 -13.21
CA LYS A 2 3.97 13.31 -14.07
C LYS A 2 4.86 14.52 -14.32
N GLU A 3 5.57 15.03 -13.32
CA GLU A 3 6.44 16.21 -13.45
C GLU A 3 7.60 16.01 -14.43
N LYS A 4 8.08 14.77 -14.59
CA LYS A 4 9.17 14.40 -15.50
C LYS A 4 8.69 13.70 -16.77
N ASN A 5 7.37 13.62 -16.98
CA ASN A 5 6.73 12.99 -18.14
C ASN A 5 7.18 11.54 -18.46
N TYR A 6 7.53 10.74 -17.44
CA TYR A 6 7.81 9.33 -17.68
C TYR A 6 6.54 8.58 -18.10
N SER A 7 6.66 7.73 -19.13
CA SER A 7 5.63 6.79 -19.59
C SER A 7 5.79 5.40 -18.97
N ASP A 8 4.86 4.50 -19.27
CA ASP A 8 4.88 3.07 -18.91
C ASP A 8 5.80 2.23 -19.83
N THR A 9 6.67 2.87 -20.62
CA THR A 9 7.66 2.16 -21.42
C THR A 9 8.82 1.65 -20.56
N THR A 10 9.45 0.56 -21.02
CA THR A 10 10.63 0.00 -20.33
C THR A 10 11.78 1.00 -20.24
N GLU A 11 11.95 1.86 -21.25
CA GLU A 11 13.03 2.85 -21.28
C GLU A 11 12.81 3.93 -20.20
N ASP A 12 11.61 4.50 -20.14
CA ASP A 12 11.29 5.50 -19.12
C ASP A 12 11.37 4.95 -17.70
N MET A 13 11.04 3.66 -17.49
CA MET A 13 11.25 3.01 -16.19
C MET A 13 12.74 2.91 -15.81
N ARG A 14 13.63 2.69 -16.78
CA ARG A 14 15.08 2.66 -16.54
C ARG A 14 15.60 4.06 -16.21
N ILE A 15 15.16 5.08 -16.96
CA ILE A 15 15.49 6.48 -16.70
C ILE A 15 14.99 6.88 -15.31
N PHE A 16 13.74 6.57 -14.98
CA PHE A 16 13.18 6.80 -13.65
C PHE A 16 14.04 6.18 -12.54
N ARG A 17 14.44 4.91 -12.68
CA ARG A 17 15.30 4.26 -11.68
C ARG A 17 16.66 4.95 -11.56
N ASN A 18 17.27 5.34 -12.68
CA ASN A 18 18.53 6.07 -12.68
C ASN A 18 18.40 7.42 -11.97
N ASP A 19 17.30 8.13 -12.19
CA ASP A 19 17.04 9.41 -11.52
C ASP A 19 16.83 9.23 -10.01
N VAL A 20 16.19 8.13 -9.59
CA VAL A 20 16.07 7.75 -8.17
C VAL A 20 17.44 7.41 -7.56
N PHE A 21 18.35 6.75 -8.28
CA PHE A 21 19.72 6.55 -7.80
C PHE A 21 20.48 7.87 -7.68
N ASN A 22 20.28 8.79 -8.64
CA ASN A 22 20.88 10.12 -8.66
C ASN A 22 19.96 11.18 -8.01
N PHE A 23 19.27 10.81 -6.92
CA PHE A 23 18.20 11.62 -6.34
C PHE A 23 18.60 13.05 -5.96
N LYS A 24 19.87 13.25 -5.55
CA LYS A 24 20.40 14.57 -5.19
C LYS A 24 20.42 15.51 -6.39
N GLU A 25 20.89 15.02 -7.53
CA GLU A 25 20.97 15.79 -8.79
C GLU A 25 19.59 16.00 -9.40
N ASN A 26 18.68 15.07 -9.13
CA ASN A 26 17.32 15.07 -9.66
C ASN A 26 16.28 15.72 -8.73
N ASN A 27 16.72 16.34 -7.62
CA ASN A 27 15.86 16.96 -6.61
C ASN A 27 14.73 16.05 -6.09
N ILE A 28 14.98 14.74 -5.97
CA ILE A 28 14.01 13.79 -5.43
C ILE A 28 14.19 13.71 -3.92
N ASP A 29 13.11 13.82 -3.16
CA ASP A 29 13.12 13.73 -1.70
C ASP A 29 13.77 12.41 -1.23
N LYS A 30 14.79 12.52 -0.37
CA LYS A 30 15.53 11.39 0.21
C LYS A 30 14.62 10.40 0.94
N ASN A 31 13.54 10.85 1.57
CA ASN A 31 12.58 9.99 2.26
C ASN A 31 11.81 9.13 1.26
N ILE A 32 11.44 9.68 0.10
CA ILE A 32 10.78 8.92 -0.97
C ILE A 32 11.75 7.85 -1.51
N VAL A 33 12.99 8.25 -1.79
CA VAL A 33 14.05 7.33 -2.26
C VAL A 33 14.26 6.19 -1.27
N SER A 34 14.31 6.52 0.03
CA SER A 34 14.49 5.51 1.08
C SER A 34 13.35 4.50 1.11
N LYS A 35 12.09 4.96 0.97
CA LYS A 35 10.92 4.07 0.87
C LYS A 35 10.96 3.20 -0.40
N LEU A 36 11.36 3.76 -1.54
CA LEU A 36 11.50 3.02 -2.78
C LEU A 36 12.55 1.92 -2.66
N PHE A 37 13.70 2.19 -2.05
CA PHE A 37 14.76 1.18 -1.88
C PHE A 37 14.37 0.05 -0.93
N LEU A 38 13.51 0.31 0.06
CA LEU A 38 12.94 -0.72 0.94
C LEU A 38 11.90 -1.61 0.24
N SER A 39 11.29 -1.13 -0.85
CA SER A 39 10.31 -1.92 -1.59
C SER A 39 10.98 -2.94 -2.50
N ASN A 40 10.63 -4.22 -2.33
CA ASN A 40 11.06 -5.29 -3.22
C ASN A 40 10.66 -5.04 -4.69
N CYS A 41 9.57 -4.30 -4.91
CA CYS A 41 9.08 -3.96 -6.25
C CYS A 41 10.04 -3.05 -7.02
N PHE A 42 10.86 -2.23 -6.35
CA PHE A 42 11.76 -1.28 -7.02
C PHE A 42 12.90 -1.96 -7.79
N TRP A 43 13.35 -3.12 -7.31
CA TRP A 43 14.51 -3.80 -7.87
C TRP A 43 14.19 -4.63 -9.12
N ASN A 44 12.91 -5.00 -9.29
CA ASN A 44 12.39 -5.73 -10.46
C ASN A 44 11.65 -4.78 -11.41
N LEU A 45 11.93 -4.86 -12.71
CA LEU A 45 11.26 -4.04 -13.72
C LEU A 45 9.74 -4.30 -13.78
N SER A 46 9.28 -5.55 -13.61
CA SER A 46 7.85 -5.83 -13.53
C SER A 46 7.23 -5.17 -12.31
N GLY A 47 7.87 -5.26 -11.15
CA GLY A 47 7.37 -4.62 -9.92
C GLY A 47 7.31 -3.08 -10.03
N VAL A 48 8.30 -2.45 -10.67
CA VAL A 48 8.27 -1.00 -10.95
C VAL A 48 7.13 -0.67 -11.90
N ARG A 49 6.92 -1.45 -12.97
CA ARG A 49 5.80 -1.25 -13.86
C ARG A 49 4.49 -1.34 -13.10
N ASP A 50 4.29 -2.45 -12.40
CA ASP A 50 3.02 -2.82 -11.79
C ASP A 50 2.67 -1.87 -10.64
N LEU A 51 3.63 -1.48 -9.78
CA LEU A 51 3.35 -0.61 -8.62
C LEU A 51 3.41 0.90 -8.93
N ILE A 52 4.26 1.34 -9.86
CA ILE A 52 4.58 2.77 -10.05
C ILE A 52 3.97 3.35 -11.33
N PHE A 53 3.89 2.54 -12.39
CA PHE A 53 3.50 2.99 -13.73
C PHE A 53 2.19 2.38 -14.23
N HIS A 54 1.60 1.45 -13.49
CA HIS A 54 0.41 0.75 -13.93
C HIS A 54 -0.84 1.63 -13.80
N LYS A 55 -1.66 1.66 -14.85
CA LYS A 55 -2.82 2.54 -14.93
C LYS A 55 -4.00 2.08 -14.05
N GLN A 56 -3.97 0.83 -13.57
CA GLN A 56 -5.00 0.28 -12.70
C GLN A 56 -4.63 0.41 -11.21
N GLU A 57 -3.45 0.95 -10.89
CA GLU A 57 -3.00 1.08 -9.52
C GLU A 57 -3.61 2.32 -8.90
N TYR A 58 -4.64 2.11 -8.08
CA TYR A 58 -5.29 3.13 -7.30
C TYR A 58 -4.78 3.10 -5.86
N ARG A 59 -4.53 4.28 -5.31
CA ARG A 59 -4.20 4.44 -3.90
C ARG A 59 -5.50 4.56 -3.13
N TYR A 60 -5.78 3.56 -2.30
CA TYR A 60 -6.84 3.62 -1.32
C TYR A 60 -6.27 3.98 0.05
N CYS A 61 -7.07 4.63 0.88
CA CYS A 61 -6.91 4.66 2.33
C CYS A 61 -7.98 3.80 2.99
N ILE A 62 -7.76 3.43 4.26
CA ILE A 62 -8.73 2.63 5.01
C ILE A 62 -10.10 3.32 5.12
N ASP A 63 -10.15 4.65 5.20
CA ASP A 63 -11.42 5.39 5.20
C ASP A 63 -12.22 5.18 3.90
N GLU A 64 -11.55 5.19 2.73
CA GLU A 64 -12.19 4.89 1.45
C GLU A 64 -12.68 3.42 1.39
N LEU A 65 -11.93 2.48 1.97
CA LEU A 65 -12.39 1.08 2.09
C LEU A 65 -13.64 0.97 2.96
N ILE A 66 -13.71 1.70 4.07
CA ILE A 66 -14.89 1.73 4.96
C ILE A 66 -16.12 2.23 4.19
N GLU A 67 -15.98 3.30 3.43
CA GLU A 67 -17.07 3.83 2.60
C GLU A 67 -17.51 2.84 1.53
N MET A 68 -16.55 2.22 0.85
CA MET A 68 -16.81 1.22 -0.19
C MET A 68 -17.55 -0.01 0.37
N PHE A 69 -17.11 -0.56 1.50
CA PHE A 69 -17.74 -1.74 2.07
C PHE A 69 -19.18 -1.45 2.53
N LYS A 70 -19.44 -0.24 3.05
CA LYS A 70 -20.80 0.19 3.39
C LYS A 70 -21.67 0.39 2.16
N LEU A 71 -21.13 0.96 1.09
CA LEU A 71 -21.88 1.23 -0.15
C LEU A 71 -22.39 -0.06 -0.80
N PHE A 72 -21.62 -1.15 -0.68
CA PHE A 72 -21.92 -2.44 -1.30
C PHE A 72 -22.38 -3.51 -0.29
N ASP A 73 -22.71 -3.12 0.94
CA ASP A 73 -23.18 -4.02 2.02
C ASP A 73 -22.25 -5.24 2.27
N PHE A 74 -20.94 -5.02 2.18
CA PHE A 74 -19.95 -6.06 2.50
C PHE A 74 -19.57 -6.05 3.98
N GLN A 75 -19.51 -7.24 4.58
CA GLN A 75 -18.93 -7.44 5.89
C GLN A 75 -17.42 -7.68 5.76
N PHE A 76 -16.61 -6.83 6.37
CA PHE A 76 -15.17 -7.03 6.47
C PHE A 76 -14.83 -8.13 7.48
N LEU A 77 -14.03 -9.11 7.05
CA LEU A 77 -13.64 -10.27 7.87
C LEU A 77 -12.23 -10.19 8.43
N GLY A 78 -11.39 -9.27 7.93
CA GLY A 78 -10.01 -9.10 8.39
C GLY A 78 -9.01 -9.00 7.23
N PHE A 79 -7.84 -8.45 7.54
CA PHE A 79 -6.71 -8.40 6.62
C PHE A 79 -5.96 -9.74 6.56
N VAL A 80 -5.47 -10.08 5.37
CA VAL A 80 -4.51 -11.16 5.13
C VAL A 80 -3.12 -10.58 5.30
N ILE A 81 -2.56 -10.77 6.49
CA ILE A 81 -1.24 -10.25 6.83
C ILE A 81 -0.49 -11.21 7.76
N GLN A 82 0.78 -10.92 8.00
CA GLN A 82 1.67 -11.76 8.79
C GLN A 82 1.18 -11.87 10.24
N LYS A 83 1.39 -13.04 10.84
CA LYS A 83 0.85 -13.36 12.17
C LYS A 83 1.39 -12.47 13.28
N ASP A 84 2.67 -12.13 13.24
CA ASP A 84 3.31 -11.20 14.16
C ASP A 84 2.67 -9.81 14.15
N ILE A 85 2.26 -9.33 12.98
CA ILE A 85 1.51 -8.08 12.84
C ILE A 85 0.12 -8.20 13.47
N LEU A 86 -0.59 -9.32 13.26
CA LEU A 86 -1.89 -9.58 13.88
C LEU A 86 -1.81 -9.68 15.40
N ASP A 87 -0.77 -10.34 15.93
CA ASP A 87 -0.52 -10.47 17.37
C ASP A 87 -0.22 -9.10 17.99
N TYR A 88 0.57 -8.26 17.30
CA TYR A 88 0.87 -6.91 17.75
C TYR A 88 -0.34 -5.98 17.68
N TYR A 89 -1.17 -6.11 16.65
CA TYR A 89 -2.45 -5.42 16.57
C TYR A 89 -3.35 -5.77 17.76
N GLU A 90 -3.48 -7.06 18.09
CA GLU A 90 -4.28 -7.52 19.23
C GLU A 90 -3.80 -6.95 20.56
N TYR A 91 -2.47 -6.88 20.74
CA TYR A 91 -1.87 -6.23 21.90
C TYR A 91 -2.26 -4.74 22.01
N LYS A 92 -2.37 -4.03 20.88
CA LYS A 92 -2.75 -2.60 20.84
C LYS A 92 -4.25 -2.36 20.99
N PHE A 93 -5.08 -3.27 20.46
CA PHE A 93 -6.54 -3.15 20.45
C PHE A 93 -7.21 -4.40 21.04
N PRO A 94 -7.02 -4.69 22.34
CA PRO A 94 -7.49 -5.94 22.96
C PRO A 94 -9.02 -6.10 22.97
N ASN A 95 -9.76 -5.01 22.76
CA ASN A 95 -11.22 -5.04 22.68
C ASN A 95 -11.73 -5.49 21.30
N ASP A 96 -10.92 -5.37 20.24
CA ASP A 96 -11.27 -5.87 18.90
C ASP A 96 -10.73 -7.30 18.69
N LYS A 97 -11.39 -8.26 19.34
CA LYS A 97 -10.96 -9.68 19.35
C LYS A 97 -10.91 -10.28 17.95
N ASN A 98 -11.84 -9.88 17.08
CA ASN A 98 -11.96 -10.40 15.72
C ASN A 98 -11.04 -9.67 14.73
N LYS A 99 -10.42 -8.56 15.13
CA LYS A 99 -9.52 -7.75 14.29
C LYS A 99 -10.24 -7.21 13.04
N THR A 100 -11.52 -6.90 13.18
CA THR A 100 -12.41 -6.46 12.09
C THR A 100 -12.73 -4.97 12.14
N ASP A 101 -12.30 -4.25 13.18
CA ASP A 101 -12.53 -2.80 13.28
C ASP A 101 -11.53 -2.03 12.41
N LEU A 102 -12.01 -1.62 11.24
CA LEU A 102 -11.23 -0.82 10.29
C LEU A 102 -10.74 0.51 10.86
N LYS A 103 -11.45 1.11 11.83
CA LYS A 103 -10.96 2.37 12.46
C LYS A 103 -9.76 2.13 13.35
N ASN A 104 -9.66 0.96 13.98
CA ASN A 104 -8.47 0.59 14.73
C ASN A 104 -7.31 0.28 13.78
N TRP A 105 -7.59 -0.35 12.62
CA TRP A 105 -6.58 -0.55 11.58
C TRP A 105 -6.06 0.75 10.97
N ASP A 106 -6.91 1.76 10.74
CA ASP A 106 -6.48 3.10 10.30
C ASP A 106 -5.51 3.76 11.30
N LYS A 107 -5.84 3.70 12.60
CA LYS A 107 -4.92 4.18 13.65
C LYS A 107 -3.61 3.40 13.66
N PHE A 108 -3.68 2.09 13.48
CA PHE A 108 -2.51 1.21 13.48
C PHE A 108 -1.58 1.52 12.31
N GLU A 109 -2.13 1.66 11.09
CA GLU A 109 -1.40 2.01 9.87
C GLU A 109 -0.70 3.37 9.99
N LYS A 110 -1.37 4.37 10.59
CA LYS A 110 -0.76 5.69 10.83
C LYS A 110 0.53 5.63 11.67
N THR A 111 0.64 4.62 12.54
CA THR A 111 1.84 4.39 13.37
C THR A 111 2.85 3.42 12.74
N HIS A 112 2.43 2.62 11.76
CA HIS A 112 3.23 1.59 11.09
C HIS A 112 2.92 1.58 9.58
N PRO A 113 3.30 2.64 8.85
CA PRO A 113 2.92 2.82 7.43
C PRO A 113 3.51 1.76 6.49
N GLU A 114 4.50 1.00 6.95
CA GLU A 114 5.12 -0.11 6.21
C GLU A 114 4.21 -1.34 6.07
N ILE A 115 3.24 -1.51 6.97
CA ILE A 115 2.41 -2.73 7.09
C ILE A 115 1.61 -3.00 5.82
N PHE A 116 1.06 -1.96 5.21
CA PHE A 116 0.30 -2.03 3.96
C PHE A 116 1.08 -1.47 2.76
N GLY A 117 2.41 -1.32 2.89
CA GLY A 117 3.25 -0.71 1.86
C GLY A 117 3.30 -1.45 0.51
N GLY A 118 2.77 -2.67 0.46
CA GLY A 118 2.52 -3.42 -0.78
C GLY A 118 1.10 -3.19 -1.31
N MET A 119 0.11 -3.83 -0.68
CA MET A 119 -1.29 -3.78 -1.07
C MET A 119 -2.18 -4.19 0.10
N TYR A 120 -3.40 -3.64 0.19
CA TYR A 120 -4.41 -4.19 1.09
C TYR A 120 -4.88 -5.55 0.58
N GLN A 121 -4.71 -6.59 1.39
CA GLN A 121 -5.26 -7.91 1.14
C GLN A 121 -6.22 -8.24 2.28
N PHE A 122 -7.46 -8.61 1.97
CA PHE A 122 -8.49 -8.85 2.98
C PHE A 122 -9.60 -9.75 2.46
N TRP A 123 -10.39 -10.25 3.40
CA TRP A 123 -11.60 -11.02 3.10
C TRP A 123 -12.84 -10.18 3.36
N LEU A 124 -13.78 -10.25 2.41
CA LEU A 124 -15.12 -9.73 2.55
C LEU A 124 -16.12 -10.88 2.51
N LYS A 125 -17.20 -10.76 3.26
CA LYS A 125 -18.39 -11.59 3.12
C LYS A 125 -19.52 -10.74 2.56
N ASN A 126 -20.22 -11.30 1.59
CA ASN A 126 -21.51 -10.80 1.15
C ASN A 126 -22.59 -11.64 1.81
N ASP A 127 -23.63 -11.01 2.33
CA ASP A 127 -24.80 -11.72 2.86
C ASP A 127 -25.81 -12.11 1.76
N LEU A 128 -25.48 -11.89 0.48
CA LEU A 128 -26.17 -12.47 -0.68
C LEU A 128 -25.85 -13.97 -0.84
N THR A 129 -26.17 -14.79 0.16
CA THR A 129 -26.59 -16.21 0.04
C THR A 129 -26.96 -16.79 1.40
#